data_AF-A0A7V9TIX3-F1
#
_entry.id   AF-A0A7V9TIX3-F1
#
_cell.length_a   1.000
_cell.length_b   1.000
_cell.length_c   1.000
_cell.angle_alpha   90.00
_cell.angle_beta   90.00
_cell.angle_gamma   90.00
#
_symmetry.space_group_name_H-M   'P 1'
#
loop_
_entity.id
_entity.type
_entity.pdbx_description
1 polymer ?
#
loop_
_entity_poly.entity_id
_entity_poly.type
_entity_poly.pdbx_seq_one_letter_code
_entity_poly.pdbx_strand_id
1 'polypeptide(L)'
;MEQSTSRGPGVKIPPPLLFLMPLLTGFIVQHFLPIHLVSGVGPANVLDVVGGLEIFIGVSLATWAVATFKRLRTPIIPIRPARTLAAEGPYKLTRNPMYVSFALVYLGITFVTNAFWPLLFLPEAIVLTYLLAIKLEEAYLSREFGDAYAEYCRRVRRWV
;
A
#
# COMPACT_ATOMS: atom_id res chain seq x y z
N MET A 1 29.19 -11.26 22.09
CA MET A 1 28.07 -11.73 21.25
C MET A 1 26.79 -11.15 21.83
N GLU A 2 26.39 -9.97 21.39
CA GLU A 2 25.16 -9.33 21.85
C GLU A 2 24.09 -9.60 20.80
N GLN A 3 23.22 -10.58 21.07
CA GLN A 3 22.04 -10.83 20.25
C GLN A 3 21.11 -9.64 20.45
N SER A 4 21.18 -8.67 19.53
CA SER A 4 20.16 -7.64 19.36
C SER A 4 18.80 -8.35 19.26
N THR A 5 17.98 -8.19 20.30
CA THR A 5 16.58 -8.57 20.32
C THR A 5 15.83 -7.59 19.43
N SER A 6 16.05 -7.66 18.13
CA SER A 6 15.45 -6.79 17.11
C SER A 6 13.93 -6.94 17.18
N ARG A 7 13.28 -6.08 17.96
CA ARG A 7 11.82 -5.90 17.91
C ARG A 7 11.53 -5.39 16.49
N GLY A 8 10.55 -5.98 15.82
CA GLY A 8 10.15 -5.56 14.48
C GLY A 8 9.73 -4.08 14.44
N PRO A 9 9.40 -3.54 13.25
CA PRO A 9 9.07 -2.13 13.01
C PRO A 9 8.13 -1.41 13.99
N GLY A 10 7.37 -2.12 14.81
CA GLY A 10 6.41 -1.54 15.75
C GLY A 10 5.11 -1.11 15.09
N VAL A 11 4.86 -1.59 13.86
CA VAL A 11 3.59 -1.42 13.16
C VAL A 11 2.53 -2.23 13.88
N LYS A 12 1.64 -1.53 14.60
CA LYS A 12 0.56 -2.15 15.38
C LYS A 12 -0.68 -2.44 14.54
N ILE A 13 -0.90 -1.65 13.50
CA ILE A 13 -2.09 -1.73 12.65
C ILE A 13 -1.68 -2.41 11.34
N PRO A 14 -2.26 -3.56 11.00
CA PRO A 14 -2.04 -4.21 9.71
C PRO A 14 -2.28 -3.22 8.55
N PRO A 15 -1.33 -3.10 7.60
CA PRO A 15 -1.47 -2.24 6.43
C PRO A 15 -2.81 -2.30 5.68
N PRO A 16 -3.44 -3.48 5.48
CA PRO A 16 -4.74 -3.53 4.81
C PRO A 16 -5.83 -2.74 5.53
N LEU A 17 -5.78 -2.64 6.87
CA LEU A 17 -6.76 -1.90 7.65
C LEU A 17 -6.62 -0.38 7.45
N LEU A 18 -5.42 0.12 7.18
CA LEU A 18 -5.17 1.55 6.96
C LEU A 18 -5.83 2.06 5.67
N PHE A 19 -6.08 1.16 4.70
CA PHE A 19 -6.84 1.46 3.49
C PHE A 19 -8.32 1.08 3.61
N LEU A 20 -8.63 -0.02 4.31
CA LEU A 20 -10.01 -0.47 4.46
C LEU A 20 -10.86 0.49 5.30
N MET A 21 -10.29 1.08 6.36
CA MET A 21 -11.06 1.98 7.24
C MET A 21 -11.54 3.26 6.52
N PRO A 22 -10.69 4.01 5.79
CA PRO A 22 -11.16 5.15 5.00
C PRO A 22 -12.10 4.74 3.85
N LEU A 23 -11.87 3.57 3.24
CA LEU A 23 -12.73 3.05 2.17
C LEU A 23 -14.16 2.83 2.66
N LEU A 24 -14.31 2.12 3.79
CA LEU A 24 -15.61 1.86 4.41
C LEU A 24 -16.27 3.15 4.87
N THR A 25 -15.50 4.08 5.45
CA THR A 25 -16.01 5.39 5.85
C THR A 25 -16.56 6.15 4.65
N GLY A 26 -15.82 6.18 3.54
CA GLY A 26 -16.28 6.75 2.29
C GLY A 26 -17.58 6.12 1.78
N PHE A 27 -17.70 4.79 1.83
CA PHE A 27 -18.94 4.11 1.44
C PHE A 27 -20.12 4.38 2.38
N ILE A 28 -19.87 4.50 3.68
CA ILE A 28 -20.90 4.90 4.64
C ILE A 28 -21.41 6.31 4.29
N VAL A 29 -20.52 7.26 4.05
CA VAL A 29 -20.91 8.63 3.64
C VAL A 29 -21.63 8.60 2.29
N GLN A 30 -21.14 7.82 1.32
CA GLN A 30 -21.79 7.63 0.01
C GLN A 30 -23.21 7.07 0.13
N HIS A 31 -23.47 6.18 1.08
CA HIS A 31 -24.80 5.64 1.32
C HIS A 31 -25.79 6.72 1.78
N PHE A 32 -25.34 7.65 2.64
CA PHE A 32 -26.17 8.76 3.11
C PHE A 32 -26.22 9.96 2.15
N LEU A 33 -25.14 10.19 1.40
CA LEU A 33 -24.96 11.30 0.45
C LEU A 33 -24.47 10.74 -0.89
N PRO A 34 -25.36 10.21 -1.74
CA PRO A 34 -24.98 9.50 -2.96
C PRO A 34 -24.53 10.45 -4.08
N ILE A 35 -23.30 10.97 -3.95
CA ILE A 35 -22.65 11.79 -4.97
C ILE A 35 -21.87 10.86 -5.89
N HIS A 36 -22.26 10.83 -7.17
CA HIS A 36 -21.58 10.02 -8.17
C HIS A 36 -20.45 10.82 -8.84
N LEU A 37 -19.35 10.15 -9.19
CA LEU A 37 -18.24 10.79 -9.92
C LEU A 37 -18.70 11.28 -11.28
N VAL A 38 -19.59 10.50 -11.94
CA VAL A 38 -20.21 10.92 -13.19
C VAL A 38 -21.71 10.62 -13.20
N SER A 39 -22.49 11.58 -13.71
CA SER A 39 -23.95 11.53 -13.80
C SER A 39 -24.39 11.31 -15.26
N GLY A 40 -25.11 10.22 -15.58
CA GLY A 40 -25.69 9.99 -16.93
C GLY A 40 -25.62 8.55 -17.46
N VAL A 41 -26.28 8.28 -18.60
CA VAL A 41 -26.40 6.95 -19.27
C VAL A 41 -25.14 6.47 -20.01
N GLY A 42 -24.08 7.28 -20.04
CA GLY A 42 -22.71 6.87 -20.40
C GLY A 42 -21.76 7.80 -19.67
N PRO A 43 -20.99 7.32 -18.68
CA PRO A 43 -19.62 6.80 -18.86
C PRO A 43 -19.25 5.71 -17.80
N ALA A 44 -20.26 5.02 -17.25
CA ALA A 44 -20.08 3.94 -16.28
C ALA A 44 -19.10 2.86 -16.79
N ASN A 45 -19.23 2.46 -18.06
CA ASN A 45 -18.35 1.48 -18.70
C ASN A 45 -16.86 1.89 -18.68
N VAL A 46 -16.54 3.19 -18.73
CA VAL A 46 -15.15 3.66 -18.69
C VAL A 46 -14.61 3.56 -17.27
N LEU A 47 -15.38 3.97 -16.26
CA LEU A 47 -14.98 3.81 -14.86
C LEU A 47 -14.84 2.35 -14.47
N ASP A 48 -15.72 1.47 -14.98
CA ASP A 48 -15.64 0.03 -14.76
C ASP A 48 -14.36 -0.56 -15.38
N VAL A 49 -14.02 -0.17 -16.61
CA VAL A 49 -12.79 -0.62 -17.28
C VAL A 49 -11.55 -0.09 -16.56
N VAL A 50 -11.50 1.21 -16.27
CA VAL A 50 -10.36 1.83 -15.57
C VAL A 50 -10.19 1.22 -14.18
N GLY A 51 -11.27 1.15 -13.40
CA GLY A 51 -11.21 0.59 -12.05
C GLY A 51 -10.93 -0.92 -12.05
N GLY A 52 -11.44 -1.66 -13.02
CA GLY A 52 -11.08 -3.07 -13.24
C GLY A 52 -9.60 -3.25 -13.55
N LEU A 53 -9.01 -2.39 -14.38
CA LEU A 53 -7.58 -2.39 -14.68
C LEU A 53 -6.74 -2.04 -13.45
N GLU A 54 -7.15 -1.05 -12.66
CA GLU A 54 -6.46 -0.67 -11.43
C GLU A 54 -6.47 -1.80 -10.39
N ILE A 55 -7.62 -2.46 -10.20
CA ILE A 55 -7.72 -3.65 -9.34
C ILE A 55 -6.79 -4.75 -9.85
N PHE A 56 -6.82 -5.03 -11.16
CA PHE A 56 -5.98 -6.07 -11.76
C PHE A 56 -4.49 -5.79 -11.57
N ILE A 57 -4.04 -4.56 -11.85
CA ILE A 57 -2.65 -4.13 -11.68
C ILE A 57 -2.27 -4.17 -10.20
N GLY A 58 -3.14 -3.68 -9.31
CA GLY A 58 -2.94 -3.72 -7.86
C GLY A 58 -2.75 -5.14 -7.34
N VAL A 59 -3.66 -6.06 -7.66
CA VAL A 59 -3.57 -7.47 -7.24
C VAL A 59 -2.32 -8.15 -7.80
N SER A 60 -1.97 -7.87 -9.06
CA SER A 60 -0.76 -8.39 -9.69
C SER A 60 0.51 -7.89 -8.98
N LEU A 61 0.57 -6.59 -8.66
CA LEU A 61 1.68 -5.98 -7.92
C LEU A 61 1.79 -6.55 -6.50
N ALA A 62 0.66 -6.74 -5.81
CA ALA A 62 0.62 -7.34 -4.49
C ALA A 62 1.16 -8.79 -4.52
N THR A 63 0.71 -9.56 -5.50
CA THR A 63 1.15 -10.95 -5.70
C THR A 63 2.64 -11.02 -5.99
N TRP A 64 3.17 -10.11 -6.82
CA TRP A 64 4.60 -10.03 -7.10
C TRP A 64 5.42 -9.67 -5.86
N ALA A 65 4.96 -8.70 -5.06
CA ALA A 65 5.62 -8.31 -3.81
C ALA A 65 5.67 -9.45 -2.80
N VAL A 66 4.55 -10.16 -2.62
CA VAL A 66 4.46 -11.36 -1.77
C VAL A 66 5.38 -12.48 -2.28
N ALA A 67 5.40 -12.71 -3.60
CA ALA A 67 6.28 -13.71 -4.20
C ALA A 67 7.77 -13.39 -3.97
N THR A 68 8.16 -12.12 -4.04
CA THR A 68 9.52 -11.67 -3.72
C THR A 68 9.89 -11.99 -2.28
N PHE A 69 9.03 -11.66 -1.30
CA PHE A 69 9.30 -12.00 0.11
C PHE A 69 9.40 -13.50 0.36
N LYS A 70 8.52 -14.30 -0.26
CA LYS A 70 8.58 -15.77 -0.19
C LYS A 70 9.91 -16.30 -0.74
N ARG A 71 10.38 -15.78 -1.88
CA ARG A 71 11.68 -16.14 -2.47
C ARG A 71 12.85 -15.77 -1.55
N LEU A 72 12.79 -14.59 -0.94
CA LEU A 72 13.80 -14.10 0.01
C LEU A 72 13.70 -14.72 1.40
N ARG A 73 12.77 -15.67 1.63
CA ARG A 73 12.48 -16.30 2.93
C ARG A 73 12.35 -15.29 4.08
N THR A 74 11.86 -14.10 3.76
CA THR A 74 11.71 -12.98 4.70
C THR A 74 10.21 -12.80 4.98
N PRO A 75 9.83 -12.57 6.25
CA PRO A 75 8.43 -12.38 6.59
C PRO A 75 7.83 -11.17 5.87
N ILE A 76 6.65 -11.38 5.26
CA ILE A 76 5.85 -10.33 4.58
C ILE A 76 5.30 -9.32 5.61
N ILE A 77 5.10 -9.79 6.84
CA ILE A 77 4.47 -9.00 7.90
C ILE A 77 5.54 -8.14 8.59
N PRO A 78 5.38 -6.80 8.64
CA PRO A 78 6.30 -5.86 9.28
C PRO A 78 6.29 -5.95 10.82
N ILE A 79 5.94 -7.11 11.36
CA ILE A 79 5.95 -7.45 12.79
C ILE A 79 7.19 -8.30 13.11
N ARG A 80 7.80 -8.95 12.11
CA ARG A 80 8.96 -9.83 12.30
C ARG A 80 10.24 -9.20 11.75
N PRO A 81 11.42 -9.53 12.31
CA PRO A 81 12.69 -9.00 11.85
C PRO A 81 12.94 -9.40 10.39
N ALA A 82 13.36 -8.43 9.57
CA ALA A 82 13.76 -8.70 8.20
C ALA A 82 15.17 -9.32 8.22
N ARG A 83 15.34 -10.49 7.60
CA ARG A 83 16.66 -11.15 7.48
C ARG A 83 17.48 -10.60 6.33
N THR A 84 16.80 -10.08 5.31
CA THR A 84 17.40 -9.56 4.08
C THR A 84 16.64 -8.33 3.64
N LEU A 85 17.35 -7.31 3.15
CA LEU A 85 16.74 -6.15 2.52
C LEU A 85 16.13 -6.57 1.18
N ALA A 86 14.80 -6.48 1.05
CA ALA A 86 14.11 -6.77 -0.20
C ALA A 86 14.33 -5.62 -1.22
N ALA A 87 15.35 -5.77 -2.06
CA ALA A 87 15.71 -4.80 -3.13
C ALA A 87 15.51 -5.40 -4.54
N GLU A 88 14.68 -6.43 -4.66
CA GLU A 88 14.43 -7.18 -5.91
C GLU A 88 12.95 -7.20 -6.30
N GLY A 89 12.67 -7.61 -7.55
CA GLY A 89 11.32 -7.63 -8.08
C GLY A 89 10.66 -6.24 -8.05
N PRO A 90 9.44 -6.09 -7.49
CA PRO A 90 8.75 -4.80 -7.49
C PRO A 90 9.42 -3.77 -6.57
N TYR A 91 10.28 -4.21 -5.65
CA TYR A 91 11.05 -3.33 -4.76
C TYR A 91 12.15 -2.56 -5.50
N LYS A 92 12.41 -2.85 -6.78
CA LYS A 92 13.26 -2.00 -7.64
C LYS A 92 12.52 -0.79 -8.18
N LEU A 93 11.19 -0.83 -8.24
CA LEU A 93 10.36 0.24 -8.79
C LEU A 93 10.00 1.28 -7.72
N THR A 94 9.64 0.80 -6.54
CA THR A 94 9.28 1.62 -5.37
C THR A 94 9.71 0.87 -4.11
N ARG A 95 10.03 1.59 -3.04
CA ARG A 95 10.33 0.97 -1.74
C ARG A 95 9.09 0.36 -1.08
N ASN A 96 7.90 0.77 -1.51
CA ASN A 96 6.62 0.45 -0.87
C ASN A 96 5.59 -0.16 -1.85
N PRO A 97 5.93 -1.22 -2.63
CA PRO A 97 5.05 -1.74 -3.67
C PRO A 97 3.75 -2.33 -3.11
N MET A 98 3.79 -2.88 -1.89
CA MET A 98 2.60 -3.37 -1.19
C MET A 98 1.59 -2.23 -0.93
N TYR A 99 2.06 -1.08 -0.47
CA TYR A 99 1.19 0.08 -0.20
C TYR A 99 0.65 0.70 -1.49
N VAL A 100 1.46 0.73 -2.56
CA VAL A 100 1.00 1.12 -3.90
C VAL A 100 -0.10 0.19 -4.40
N SER A 101 0.03 -1.13 -4.17
CA SER A 101 -1.01 -2.09 -4.56
C SER A 101 -2.34 -1.86 -3.85
N PHE A 102 -2.31 -1.49 -2.56
CA PHE A 102 -3.52 -1.16 -1.82
C PHE A 102 -4.18 0.12 -2.32
N ALA A 103 -3.38 1.15 -2.64
CA ALA A 103 -3.91 2.37 -3.23
C ALA A 103 -4.58 2.12 -4.60
N LEU A 104 -4.00 1.26 -5.45
CA LEU A 104 -4.57 0.88 -6.74
C LEU A 104 -5.88 0.11 -6.59
N VAL A 105 -5.94 -0.88 -5.70
CA VAL A 105 -7.18 -1.64 -5.44
C VAL A 105 -8.25 -0.73 -4.85
N TYR A 106 -7.89 0.16 -3.92
CA TYR A 106 -8.81 1.15 -3.34
C TYR A 106 -9.41 2.05 -4.43
N LEU A 107 -8.55 2.59 -5.31
CA LEU A 107 -8.97 3.48 -6.39
C LEU A 107 -9.88 2.76 -7.39
N GLY A 108 -9.52 1.53 -7.76
CA GLY A 108 -10.32 0.76 -8.69
C GLY A 108 -11.68 0.37 -8.13
N ILE A 109 -11.79 0.05 -6.85
CA ILE A 109 -13.09 -0.14 -6.16
C ILE A 109 -13.90 1.16 -6.20
N THR A 110 -13.25 2.30 -5.95
CA THR A 110 -13.88 3.62 -5.96
C THR A 110 -14.47 3.96 -7.33
N PHE A 111 -13.76 3.62 -8.42
CA PHE A 111 -14.23 3.86 -9.79
C PHE A 111 -15.31 2.88 -10.23
N VAL A 112 -15.15 1.57 -10.00
CA VAL A 112 -16.19 0.56 -10.32
C VAL A 112 -17.50 0.85 -9.58
N THR A 113 -17.43 1.39 -8.37
CA THR A 113 -18.64 1.76 -7.61
C THR A 113 -19.15 3.17 -7.91
N ASN A 114 -18.46 3.93 -8.79
CA ASN A 114 -18.79 5.32 -9.13
C ASN A 114 -19.06 6.18 -7.87
N ALA A 115 -18.23 6.01 -6.85
CA ALA A 115 -18.43 6.59 -5.52
C ALA A 115 -17.48 7.77 -5.30
N PHE A 116 -18.02 8.98 -5.08
CA PHE A 116 -17.22 10.19 -4.87
C PHE A 116 -16.51 10.20 -3.51
N TRP A 117 -17.20 9.81 -2.45
CA TRP A 117 -16.66 9.96 -1.09
C TRP A 117 -15.43 9.09 -0.81
N PRO A 118 -15.38 7.80 -1.19
CA PRO A 118 -14.16 7.02 -1.07
C PRO A 118 -12.95 7.68 -1.74
N LEU A 119 -13.14 8.31 -2.91
CA LEU A 119 -12.06 9.03 -3.59
C LEU A 119 -11.51 10.17 -2.71
N LEU A 120 -12.41 10.92 -2.06
CA LEU A 120 -12.04 12.02 -1.18
C LEU A 120 -11.29 11.56 0.09
N PHE A 121 -11.55 10.34 0.56
CA PHE A 121 -10.88 9.73 1.72
C PHE A 121 -9.55 9.03 1.38
N LEU A 122 -9.20 8.88 0.10
CA LEU A 122 -7.93 8.27 -0.30
C LEU A 122 -6.68 9.01 0.22
N PRO A 123 -6.58 10.36 0.17
CA PRO A 123 -5.46 11.09 0.76
C PRO A 123 -5.26 10.80 2.26
N GLU A 124 -6.36 10.63 3.01
CA GLU A 124 -6.29 10.23 4.42
C GLU A 124 -5.64 8.85 4.57
N ALA A 125 -6.08 7.86 3.77
CA ALA A 125 -5.49 6.52 3.77
C ALA A 125 -3.98 6.56 3.50
N ILE A 126 -3.53 7.38 2.54
CA ILE A 126 -2.11 7.56 2.21
C ILE A 126 -1.35 8.17 3.38
N VAL A 127 -1.88 9.21 4.01
CA VAL A 127 -1.25 9.89 5.15
C VAL A 127 -1.15 8.95 6.36
N LEU A 128 -2.24 8.25 6.71
CA LEU A 128 -2.25 7.28 7.80
C LEU A 128 -1.25 6.15 7.56
N THR A 129 -1.21 5.62 6.34
CA THR A 129 -0.23 4.61 5.92
C THR A 129 1.21 5.09 6.06
N TYR A 130 1.47 6.34 5.65
CA TYR A 130 2.80 6.92 5.79
C TYR A 130 3.22 7.04 7.26
N LEU A 131 2.36 7.62 8.10
CA LEU A 131 2.66 7.92 9.50
C LEU A 131 2.74 6.67 10.38
N LEU A 132 1.82 5.73 10.18
CA LEU A 132 1.61 4.59 11.08
C LEU A 132 2.32 3.31 10.61
N ALA A 133 2.79 3.26 9.36
CA ALA A 133 3.46 2.09 8.81
C ALA A 133 4.79 2.44 8.16
N ILE A 134 4.79 3.16 7.03
CA ILE A 134 6.01 3.37 6.22
C ILE A 134 7.11 4.04 7.04
N LYS A 135 6.81 5.12 7.77
CA LYS A 135 7.83 5.83 8.56
C LYS A 135 8.49 4.92 9.61
N LEU A 136 7.72 4.02 10.22
CA LEU A 136 8.23 3.06 11.20
C LEU A 136 9.07 1.97 10.53
N GLU A 137 8.62 1.44 9.40
CA GLU A 137 9.36 0.46 8.60
C GLU A 137 10.69 1.02 8.10
N GLU A 138 10.71 2.23 7.54
CA GLU A 138 11.94 2.85 7.05
C GLU A 138 12.93 3.14 8.19
N ALA A 139 12.43 3.59 9.36
CA ALA A 139 13.28 3.79 10.53
C ALA A 139 13.88 2.48 11.04
N TYR A 140 13.10 1.38 11.01
CA TYR A 140 13.58 0.04 11.34
C TYR A 140 14.63 -0.44 10.33
N LEU A 141 14.35 -0.35 9.03
CA LEU A 141 15.28 -0.77 7.97
C LEU A 141 16.58 0.05 8.00
N SER A 142 16.51 1.34 8.29
CA SER A 142 17.69 2.18 8.45
C SER A 142 18.56 1.77 9.65
N ARG A 143 17.95 1.28 10.75
CA ARG A 143 18.69 0.80 11.93
C ARG A 143 19.30 -0.58 11.69
N GLU A 144 18.57 -1.47 11.02
CA GLU A 144 18.98 -2.86 10.82
C GLU A 144 20.02 -3.00 9.70
N PHE A 145 19.87 -2.26 8.59
CA PHE A 145 20.69 -2.41 7.38
C PHE A 145 21.64 -1.24 7.09
N GLY A 146 21.56 -0.14 7.86
CA GLY A 146 22.50 0.99 7.78
C GLY A 146 22.75 1.49 6.36
N ASP A 147 24.02 1.50 5.94
CA ASP A 147 24.47 2.00 4.64
C ASP A 147 23.85 1.30 3.44
N ALA A 148 23.57 -0.01 3.55
CA ALA A 148 22.93 -0.77 2.47
C ALA A 148 21.51 -0.23 2.19
N TYR A 149 20.77 0.14 3.25
CA TYR A 149 19.47 0.78 3.10
C TYR A 149 19.59 2.21 2.57
N ALA A 150 20.59 2.97 3.01
CA ALA A 150 20.83 4.32 2.51
C ALA A 150 21.13 4.32 0.99
N GLU A 151 21.97 3.40 0.52
CA GLU A 151 22.27 3.23 -0.91
C GLU A 151 21.02 2.83 -1.71
N TYR A 152 20.23 1.91 -1.16
CA TYR A 152 18.94 1.54 -1.74
C TYR A 152 17.99 2.74 -1.87
N CYS A 153 17.88 3.58 -0.83
CA CYS A 153 17.04 4.79 -0.86
C CYS A 153 17.48 5.84 -1.89
N ARG A 154 18.78 5.88 -2.25
CA ARG A 154 19.27 6.77 -3.32
C ARG A 154 18.83 6.31 -4.70
N ARG A 155 18.64 4.99 -4.89
CA ARG A 155 18.24 4.39 -6.17
C ARG A 155 16.73 4.30 -6.36
N VAL A 156 15.99 4.08 -5.27
CA VAL A 156 14.57 3.76 -5.33
C VAL A 156 13.75 4.76 -4.52
N ARG A 157 12.74 5.34 -5.14
CA ARG A 157 11.83 6.31 -4.52
C ARG A 157 10.92 5.64 -3.48
N ARG A 158 10.44 6.42 -2.52
CA ARG A 158 9.52 5.92 -1.47
C ARG A 158 8.19 5.48 -2.05
N TRP A 159 7.66 6.29 -2.96
CA TRP A 159 6.46 6.06 -3.76
C TRP A 159 6.85 6.07 -5.24
N VAL A 160 5.92 5.69 -6.12
CA VAL A 160 6.10 5.70 -7.59
C VAL A 160 6.45 7.10 -8.10
#